data_AF-A0AAD3DAB7-F1
#
_entry.id   AF-A0AAD3DAB7-F1
#
_cell.length_a   1.000
_cell.length_b   1.000
_cell.length_c   1.000
_cell.angle_alpha   90.00
_cell.angle_beta   90.00
_cell.angle_gamma   90.00
#
_symmetry.space_group_name_H-M   'P 1'
#
loop_
_entity.id
_entity.type
_entity.pdbx_description
1 polymer ?
#
loop_
_entity_poly.entity_id
_entity_poly.type
_entity_poly.pdbx_seq_one_letter_code
_entity_poly.pdbx_strand_id
1 'polypeptide(L)'
;MRKSSKKKKVNMLPLESDMGEDEDETMSFLPSAPVIHVRVPKSSRRKKIHCCLCRPWVYKSLIFMIVFISILGFKFYSAVHGSPFRRHAKGESVVNWHDLHLNDIGHWCLQPNVTDCKCANPLLPQHRYGHKTWTKAHMENVGLARNIKKVTQKSSSFRELDVVFLGDSITEGWRGTSFGEPVEHKQENKQIFEKYFDMEKSSTAKMEGLVIGIAGDKSPNLLWRLQNGEIPKSLNSKVYWVLIGTNDFLKEDLSQCSEEVVFMGIERVVAELQILKPDATIVVNGLLPRSDIGRGKDGRLYKQNKKTVMDAIDTVNHLLKEYCDEHKNLVYFDASDIFIDSDSKLGRGKFSKYIPFKLMEDSLHPTVKGYEKFAEKITIKLEEIMKDNLLVAT
;
A
#
# COMPACT_ATOMS: atom_id res chain seq x y z
N MET A 1 -26.61 33.25 44.88
CA MET A 1 -26.57 32.18 45.91
C MET A 1 -25.21 31.48 45.86
N ARG A 2 -24.64 31.07 47.00
CA ARG A 2 -23.48 30.16 47.10
C ARG A 2 -23.84 29.01 48.05
N LYS A 3 -23.39 27.77 47.78
CA LYS A 3 -23.34 26.68 48.76
C LYS A 3 -22.04 25.91 48.60
N SER A 4 -21.47 25.46 49.72
CA SER A 4 -20.28 24.60 49.77
C SER A 4 -20.41 23.61 50.92
N SER A 5 -19.97 22.36 50.72
CA SER A 5 -19.67 21.40 51.79
C SER A 5 -18.55 20.51 51.26
N LYS A 6 -17.31 20.62 51.75
CA LYS A 6 -16.72 20.22 53.05
C LYS A 6 -16.57 18.70 53.22
N LYS A 7 -15.32 18.32 53.55
CA LYS A 7 -14.81 16.95 53.73
C LYS A 7 -15.22 16.36 55.10
N LYS A 8 -15.18 15.03 55.21
CA LYS A 8 -14.69 14.34 56.43
C LYS A 8 -13.75 13.19 56.05
N LYS A 9 -12.74 12.96 56.90
CA LYS A 9 -11.88 11.78 57.01
C LYS A 9 -12.04 11.27 58.46
N VAL A 10 -11.96 9.96 58.68
CA VAL A 10 -11.68 9.31 59.98
C VAL A 10 -10.76 8.09 59.69
N ASN A 11 -10.00 7.62 60.68
CA ASN A 11 -8.88 6.67 60.53
C ASN A 11 -8.77 5.74 61.77
N MET A 12 -8.11 4.58 61.61
CA MET A 12 -7.72 3.58 62.65
C MET A 12 -8.88 2.74 63.25
N LEU A 13 -8.85 1.40 63.39
CA LEU A 13 -7.84 0.40 63.89
C LEU A 13 -7.67 0.40 65.43
N PRO A 14 -7.35 -0.74 66.09
CA PRO A 14 -7.55 -2.17 65.76
C PRO A 14 -8.15 -2.99 66.95
N LEU A 15 -8.12 -4.34 66.91
CA LEU A 15 -8.18 -5.25 68.08
C LEU A 15 -7.57 -6.63 67.74
N GLU A 16 -7.07 -7.37 68.74
CA GLU A 16 -6.20 -8.57 68.63
C GLU A 16 -6.76 -9.79 69.42
N SER A 17 -5.89 -10.77 69.80
CA SER A 17 -6.12 -12.08 70.48
C SER A 17 -6.69 -13.21 69.60
N ASP A 18 -6.29 -14.49 69.73
CA ASP A 18 -5.21 -15.15 70.50
C ASP A 18 -4.70 -16.38 69.68
N MET A 19 -3.39 -16.65 69.58
CA MET A 19 -2.52 -17.49 70.45
C MET A 19 -2.87 -18.99 70.53
N GLY A 20 -1.85 -19.85 70.39
CA GLY A 20 -1.95 -21.31 70.48
C GLY A 20 -0.79 -22.07 69.81
N GLU A 21 0.38 -22.08 70.44
CA GLU A 21 1.47 -23.03 70.17
C GLU A 21 1.39 -24.20 71.17
N ASP A 22 1.88 -25.39 70.79
CA ASP A 22 2.78 -26.23 71.60
C ASP A 22 3.12 -27.56 70.86
N GLU A 23 4.23 -28.18 71.24
CA GLU A 23 4.85 -29.38 70.63
C GLU A 23 4.58 -30.67 71.47
N ASP A 24 4.78 -31.88 70.91
CA ASP A 24 5.86 -32.79 71.39
C ASP A 24 6.05 -34.10 70.57
N GLU A 25 7.17 -34.79 70.87
CA GLU A 25 7.76 -36.06 70.38
C GLU A 25 6.90 -37.36 70.53
N THR A 26 7.16 -38.54 69.89
CA THR A 26 8.05 -39.06 68.80
C THR A 26 7.32 -40.30 68.13
N MET A 27 7.80 -41.48 67.67
CA MET A 27 9.09 -42.23 67.60
C MET A 27 9.01 -43.43 66.61
N SER A 28 10.15 -44.09 66.30
CA SER A 28 10.33 -45.41 65.61
C SER A 28 9.96 -45.53 64.11
N PHE A 29 10.92 -45.77 63.17
CA PHE A 29 11.61 -47.03 62.78
C PHE A 29 10.68 -48.04 62.05
N LEU A 30 10.92 -48.65 60.86
CA LEU A 30 12.05 -48.89 59.92
C LEU A 30 11.43 -49.41 58.56
N PRO A 31 12.16 -49.87 57.51
CA PRO A 31 13.52 -49.57 56.99
C PRO A 31 13.51 -49.11 55.49
N SER A 32 14.69 -48.91 54.88
CA SER A 32 14.86 -48.55 53.46
C SER A 32 15.18 -49.73 52.52
N ALA A 33 14.92 -49.56 51.21
CA ALA A 33 15.13 -50.57 50.16
C ALA A 33 16.58 -50.59 49.60
N PRO A 34 17.08 -51.72 49.08
CA PRO A 34 18.52 -51.92 48.82
C PRO A 34 19.05 -51.36 47.49
N VAL A 35 20.30 -50.90 47.49
CA VAL A 35 21.07 -50.49 46.30
C VAL A 35 21.77 -51.70 45.67
N ILE A 36 21.53 -51.95 44.38
CA ILE A 36 22.11 -53.08 43.64
C ILE A 36 23.46 -52.67 43.02
N HIS A 37 24.57 -53.19 43.56
CA HIS A 37 25.90 -53.04 42.97
C HIS A 37 26.15 -54.02 41.82
N VAL A 38 26.03 -53.55 40.57
CA VAL A 38 26.44 -54.32 39.38
C VAL A 38 27.95 -54.16 39.14
N ARG A 39 28.71 -55.25 39.25
CA ARG A 39 30.14 -55.29 38.85
C ARG A 39 30.27 -55.34 37.32
N VAL A 40 31.03 -54.41 36.75
CA VAL A 40 31.37 -54.40 35.31
C VAL A 40 32.67 -55.19 35.06
N PRO A 41 32.67 -56.25 34.22
CA PRO A 41 33.90 -56.99 33.88
C PRO A 41 34.87 -56.16 33.02
N LYS A 42 36.18 -56.38 33.22
CA LYS A 42 37.22 -55.71 32.42
C LYS A 42 37.38 -56.33 31.02
N SER A 43 37.41 -55.47 30.01
CA SER A 43 38.10 -55.61 28.72
C SER A 43 37.94 -56.92 27.91
N SER A 44 37.25 -56.84 26.77
CA SER A 44 37.61 -57.62 25.56
C SER A 44 37.82 -56.67 24.37
N ARG A 45 38.83 -56.93 23.54
CA ARG A 45 39.22 -56.05 22.42
C ARG A 45 38.28 -56.25 21.22
N ARG A 46 37.22 -55.44 21.10
CA ARG A 46 36.48 -55.32 19.82
C ARG A 46 37.27 -54.46 18.83
N LYS A 47 37.63 -55.03 17.66
CA LYS A 47 38.24 -54.29 16.55
C LYS A 47 37.26 -53.21 16.07
N LYS A 48 37.71 -51.95 15.94
CA LYS A 48 36.90 -50.89 15.33
C LYS A 48 36.82 -51.10 13.81
N ILE A 49 35.66 -51.53 13.33
CA ILE A 49 35.33 -51.44 11.90
C ILE A 49 35.12 -49.95 11.58
N HIS A 50 35.98 -49.37 10.74
CA HIS A 50 35.87 -47.97 10.35
C HIS A 50 34.77 -47.78 9.29
N CYS A 51 33.56 -47.44 9.73
CA CYS A 51 32.53 -46.95 8.82
C CYS A 51 32.92 -45.54 8.32
N CYS A 52 33.30 -45.42 7.04
CA CYS A 52 33.74 -44.15 6.45
C CYS A 52 32.66 -43.05 6.46
N LEU A 53 31.38 -43.41 6.56
CA LEU A 53 30.25 -42.48 6.61
C LEU A 53 30.11 -41.77 7.98
N CYS A 54 30.70 -42.31 9.05
CA CYS A 54 30.53 -41.79 10.43
C CYS A 54 31.53 -40.69 10.82
N ARG A 55 32.04 -39.89 9.86
CA ARG A 55 32.88 -38.71 10.14
C ARG A 55 32.02 -37.44 10.26
N PRO A 56 32.15 -36.62 11.33
CA PRO A 56 31.33 -35.41 11.51
C PRO A 56 31.38 -34.40 10.35
N TRP A 57 32.49 -34.38 9.59
CA TRP A 57 32.64 -33.51 8.42
C TRP A 57 31.79 -33.98 7.22
N VAL A 58 31.63 -35.29 7.04
CA VAL A 58 30.76 -35.89 6.00
C VAL A 58 29.31 -35.55 6.29
N TYR A 59 28.87 -35.66 7.55
CA TYR A 59 27.53 -35.28 7.99
C TYR A 59 27.25 -33.78 7.76
N LYS A 60 28.21 -32.89 8.11
CA LYS A 60 28.08 -31.45 7.82
C LYS A 60 28.02 -31.16 6.31
N SER A 61 28.81 -31.86 5.50
CA SER A 61 28.79 -31.70 4.03
C SER A 61 27.48 -32.18 3.42
N LEU A 62 26.88 -33.27 3.93
CA LEU A 62 25.56 -33.75 3.53
C LEU A 62 24.45 -32.76 3.91
N ILE A 63 24.46 -32.19 5.12
CA ILE A 63 23.51 -31.13 5.50
C ILE A 63 23.68 -29.92 4.59
N PHE A 64 24.91 -29.49 4.28
CA PHE A 64 25.15 -28.34 3.42
C PHE A 64 24.68 -28.60 1.98
N MET A 65 24.90 -29.80 1.44
CA MET A 65 24.33 -30.27 0.18
C MET A 65 22.79 -30.24 0.19
N ILE A 66 22.15 -30.81 1.22
CA ILE A 66 20.69 -30.84 1.33
C ILE A 66 20.12 -29.42 1.42
N VAL A 67 20.70 -28.54 2.24
CA VAL A 67 20.28 -27.14 2.36
C VAL A 67 20.49 -26.39 1.03
N PHE A 68 21.61 -26.61 0.33
CA PHE A 68 21.89 -25.99 -0.95
C PHE A 68 20.95 -26.49 -2.07
N ILE A 69 20.66 -27.79 -2.10
CA ILE A 69 19.68 -28.40 -3.01
C ILE A 69 18.26 -27.92 -2.68
N SER A 70 17.90 -27.74 -1.41
CA SER A 70 16.61 -27.14 -1.04
C SER A 70 16.53 -25.65 -1.40
N ILE A 71 17.61 -24.89 -1.31
CA ILE A 71 17.65 -23.48 -1.76
C ILE A 71 17.59 -23.38 -3.28
N LEU A 72 18.30 -24.25 -4.02
CA LEU A 72 18.21 -24.33 -5.48
C LEU A 72 16.83 -24.82 -5.92
N GLY A 73 16.29 -25.84 -5.27
CA GLY A 73 14.96 -26.39 -5.49
C GLY A 73 13.87 -25.37 -5.22
N PHE A 74 13.98 -24.59 -4.13
CA PHE A 74 13.05 -23.48 -3.85
C PHE A 74 13.19 -22.36 -4.90
N LYS A 75 14.41 -21.97 -5.29
CA LYS A 75 14.62 -20.98 -6.35
C LYS A 75 14.10 -21.43 -7.71
N PHE A 76 14.29 -22.71 -8.06
CA PHE A 76 13.79 -23.31 -9.29
C PHE A 76 12.26 -23.45 -9.24
N TYR A 77 11.71 -23.86 -8.10
CA TYR A 77 10.27 -23.90 -7.86
C TYR A 77 9.66 -22.50 -8.01
N SER A 78 10.17 -21.46 -7.35
CA SER A 78 9.69 -20.08 -7.51
C SER A 78 10.00 -19.44 -8.87
N ALA A 79 10.85 -20.05 -9.71
CA ALA A 79 11.12 -19.59 -11.07
C ALA A 79 10.20 -20.25 -12.11
N VAL A 80 9.89 -21.54 -11.94
CA VAL A 80 9.00 -22.34 -12.81
C VAL A 80 7.53 -22.19 -12.38
N HIS A 81 7.29 -22.18 -11.07
CA HIS A 81 6.04 -21.90 -10.38
C HIS A 81 6.17 -20.54 -9.69
N GLY A 82 6.36 -19.47 -10.48
CA GLY A 82 6.07 -18.13 -9.97
C GLY A 82 4.62 -18.04 -9.47
N SER A 83 4.27 -17.03 -8.64
CA SER A 83 2.86 -16.82 -8.25
C SER A 83 1.97 -16.86 -9.50
N PRO A 84 0.76 -17.45 -9.48
CA PRO A 84 -0.16 -17.50 -10.62
C PRO A 84 -0.31 -16.14 -11.32
N PHE A 85 -0.27 -15.08 -10.52
CA PHE A 85 -0.14 -13.67 -10.87
C PHE A 85 0.90 -13.35 -11.96
N ARG A 86 2.09 -13.97 -11.93
CA ARG A 86 3.24 -13.63 -12.80
C ARG A 86 3.04 -14.03 -14.27
N ARG A 87 1.85 -14.49 -14.64
CA ARG A 87 1.41 -14.67 -16.03
C ARG A 87 0.83 -13.38 -16.59
N HIS A 88 -0.06 -12.70 -15.84
CA HIS A 88 -0.62 -11.38 -16.20
C HIS A 88 0.45 -10.27 -16.27
N ALA A 89 1.55 -10.41 -15.52
CA ALA A 89 2.70 -9.51 -15.58
C ALA A 89 3.85 -10.01 -16.49
N LYS A 90 3.67 -11.15 -17.19
CA LYS A 90 4.62 -11.68 -18.19
C LYS A 90 3.92 -12.48 -19.28
N GLY A 91 3.42 -11.80 -20.31
CA GLY A 91 3.29 -12.42 -21.62
C GLY A 91 1.99 -13.14 -21.93
N GLU A 92 0.86 -12.62 -21.45
CA GLU A 92 -0.36 -12.55 -22.27
C GLU A 92 -0.95 -11.15 -22.08
N SER A 93 -0.98 -10.33 -23.14
CA SER A 93 -1.49 -8.96 -23.06
C SER A 93 -2.97 -9.00 -22.71
N VAL A 94 -3.38 -8.32 -21.64
CA VAL A 94 -4.78 -8.23 -21.19
C VAL A 94 -5.53 -7.28 -22.14
N VAL A 95 -5.90 -7.79 -23.32
CA VAL A 95 -6.69 -7.06 -24.31
C VAL A 95 -8.10 -6.79 -23.78
N ASN A 96 -8.57 -7.56 -22.79
CA ASN A 96 -9.90 -7.46 -22.23
C ASN A 96 -9.92 -7.76 -20.72
N TRP A 97 -10.58 -6.93 -19.92
CA TRP A 97 -10.69 -7.14 -18.47
C TRP A 97 -11.41 -8.45 -18.07
N HIS A 98 -12.12 -9.09 -19.01
CA HIS A 98 -12.74 -10.40 -18.80
C HIS A 98 -11.71 -11.51 -18.56
N ASP A 99 -10.45 -11.30 -18.94
CA ASP A 99 -9.34 -12.24 -18.78
C ASP A 99 -8.81 -12.24 -17.32
N LEU A 100 -9.26 -11.29 -16.49
CA LEU A 100 -8.93 -11.20 -15.06
C LEU A 100 -9.85 -12.10 -14.24
N HIS A 101 -9.28 -12.96 -13.39
CA HIS A 101 -10.05 -13.92 -12.59
C HIS A 101 -9.68 -13.85 -11.11
N LEU A 102 -10.69 -13.89 -10.21
CA LEU A 102 -10.47 -13.89 -8.76
C LEU A 102 -9.64 -15.07 -8.25
N ASN A 103 -9.54 -16.15 -9.04
CA ASN A 103 -8.72 -17.32 -8.73
C ASN A 103 -7.22 -17.08 -8.94
N ASP A 104 -6.81 -15.97 -9.58
CA ASP A 104 -5.40 -15.57 -9.68
C ASP A 104 -4.89 -14.85 -8.42
N ILE A 105 -5.80 -14.48 -7.50
CA ILE A 105 -5.47 -13.93 -6.17
C ILE A 105 -5.11 -15.10 -5.23
N GLY A 106 -3.81 -15.30 -4.98
CA GLY A 106 -3.31 -16.35 -4.09
C GLY A 106 -3.56 -16.08 -2.61
N HIS A 107 -3.55 -14.80 -2.20
CA HIS A 107 -3.94 -14.37 -0.86
C HIS A 107 -4.70 -13.05 -0.89
N TRP A 108 -5.76 -12.92 -0.09
CA TRP A 108 -6.61 -11.71 -0.07
C TRP A 108 -6.14 -10.65 0.94
N CYS A 109 -5.48 -11.07 2.03
CA CYS A 109 -5.09 -10.19 3.13
C CYS A 109 -3.59 -9.88 3.13
N LEU A 110 -3.23 -8.64 3.48
CA LEU A 110 -1.86 -8.12 3.51
C LEU A 110 -0.89 -8.97 4.34
N GLN A 111 -1.37 -9.43 5.50
CA GLN A 111 -0.60 -10.20 6.48
C GLN A 111 -0.97 -11.70 6.33
N PRO A 112 -0.01 -12.62 6.11
CA PRO A 112 -0.31 -14.05 5.87
C PRO A 112 -1.02 -14.79 7.01
N ASN A 113 -1.12 -14.20 8.20
CA ASN A 113 -1.79 -14.75 9.38
C ASN A 113 -3.15 -14.08 9.68
N VAL A 114 -3.68 -13.30 8.73
CA VAL A 114 -4.98 -12.63 8.80
C VAL A 114 -5.85 -13.17 7.68
N THR A 115 -7.11 -13.53 7.97
CA THR A 115 -8.04 -14.15 7.01
C THR A 115 -9.40 -13.46 6.97
N ASP A 116 -9.60 -12.42 7.78
CA ASP A 116 -10.86 -11.70 8.02
C ASP A 116 -10.81 -10.23 7.50
N CYS A 117 -9.85 -9.91 6.63
CA CYS A 117 -9.78 -8.61 5.98
C CYS A 117 -11.01 -8.36 5.08
N LYS A 118 -11.52 -7.13 5.10
CA LYS A 118 -12.78 -6.75 4.44
C LYS A 118 -12.56 -6.21 3.03
N CYS A 119 -11.79 -6.94 2.24
CA CYS A 119 -11.49 -6.59 0.86
C CYS A 119 -12.74 -6.69 -0.02
N ALA A 120 -12.99 -5.64 -0.78
CA ALA A 120 -13.98 -5.67 -1.84
C ALA A 120 -13.50 -6.56 -2.99
N ASN A 121 -14.44 -7.03 -3.82
CA ASN A 121 -14.10 -7.68 -5.08
C ASN A 121 -13.44 -6.62 -6.01
N PRO A 122 -12.17 -6.78 -6.41
CA PRO A 122 -11.45 -5.78 -7.22
C PRO A 122 -12.03 -5.61 -8.63
N LEU A 123 -12.74 -6.62 -9.14
CA LEU A 123 -13.28 -6.65 -10.51
C LEU A 123 -14.67 -6.00 -10.65
N LEU A 124 -15.32 -5.64 -9.53
CA LEU A 124 -16.70 -5.13 -9.52
C LEU A 124 -16.79 -3.67 -9.04
N PRO A 125 -17.65 -2.84 -9.66
CA PRO A 125 -17.85 -1.45 -9.25
C PRO A 125 -18.58 -1.35 -7.89
N GLN A 126 -17.98 -0.67 -6.91
CA GLN A 126 -18.56 -0.53 -5.57
C GLN A 126 -18.95 0.92 -5.22
N HIS A 127 -20.26 1.18 -5.11
CA HIS A 127 -20.80 2.44 -4.60
C HIS A 127 -20.70 2.53 -3.06
N ARG A 128 -20.36 3.72 -2.54
CA ARG A 128 -20.31 3.99 -1.08
C ARG A 128 -21.68 4.38 -0.53
N TYR A 129 -22.62 3.42 -0.52
CA TYR A 129 -23.99 3.63 -0.07
C TYR A 129 -24.08 4.27 1.33
N GLY A 130 -24.99 5.25 1.47
CA GLY A 130 -25.16 6.04 2.69
C GLY A 130 -24.17 7.20 2.89
N HIS A 131 -23.03 7.22 2.19
CA HIS A 131 -21.97 8.22 2.37
C HIS A 131 -22.29 9.54 1.61
N LYS A 132 -23.31 10.28 2.06
CA LYS A 132 -23.92 11.42 1.37
C LYS A 132 -22.93 12.44 0.76
N THR A 133 -21.85 12.78 1.47
CA THR A 133 -20.80 13.71 0.97
C THR A 133 -20.00 13.15 -0.20
N TRP A 134 -19.79 11.84 -0.25
CA TRP A 134 -19.14 11.18 -1.39
C TRP A 134 -20.05 11.18 -2.62
N THR A 135 -21.34 10.90 -2.43
CA THR A 135 -22.34 11.01 -3.52
C THR A 135 -22.48 12.46 -4.02
N LYS A 136 -22.36 13.46 -3.15
CA LYS A 136 -22.29 14.89 -3.53
C LYS A 136 -21.03 15.19 -4.36
N ALA A 137 -19.85 14.81 -3.87
CA ALA A 137 -18.58 14.98 -4.58
C ALA A 137 -18.56 14.29 -5.96
N HIS A 138 -19.16 13.10 -6.06
CA HIS A 138 -19.36 12.42 -7.33
C HIS A 138 -20.24 13.23 -8.30
N MET A 139 -21.40 13.73 -7.85
CA MET A 139 -22.27 14.56 -8.68
C MET A 139 -21.61 15.88 -9.10
N GLU A 140 -20.74 16.46 -8.26
CA GLU A 140 -19.92 17.62 -8.61
C GLU A 140 -18.87 17.29 -9.67
N ASN A 141 -18.14 16.17 -9.53
CA ASN A 141 -17.19 15.68 -10.52
C ASN A 141 -17.86 15.43 -11.89
N VAL A 142 -19.02 14.76 -11.90
CA VAL A 142 -19.88 14.58 -13.07
C VAL A 142 -20.30 15.93 -13.67
N GLY A 143 -20.61 16.92 -12.82
CA GLY A 143 -20.92 18.29 -13.21
C GLY A 143 -19.75 18.99 -13.91
N LEU A 144 -18.54 18.90 -13.35
CA LEU A 144 -17.31 19.46 -13.92
C LEU A 144 -16.98 18.82 -15.28
N ALA A 145 -16.92 17.49 -15.32
CA ALA A 145 -16.61 16.70 -16.51
C ALA A 145 -17.56 16.97 -17.70
N ARG A 146 -18.85 17.21 -17.42
CA ARG A 146 -19.85 17.53 -18.46
C ARG A 146 -19.80 18.99 -18.90
N ASN A 147 -19.41 19.93 -18.03
CA ASN A 147 -19.41 21.37 -18.36
C ASN A 147 -18.07 21.92 -18.85
N ILE A 148 -16.98 21.12 -18.87
CA ILE A 148 -15.63 21.61 -19.22
C ILE A 148 -15.56 22.39 -20.54
N LYS A 149 -16.33 21.98 -21.57
CA LYS A 149 -16.39 22.68 -22.87
C LYS A 149 -16.93 24.11 -22.79
N LYS A 150 -17.66 24.48 -21.73
CA LYS A 150 -18.11 25.86 -21.47
C LYS A 150 -17.05 26.71 -20.77
N VAL A 151 -16.10 26.07 -20.07
CA VAL A 151 -14.97 26.75 -19.43
C VAL A 151 -13.95 27.11 -20.50
N THR A 152 -13.51 26.13 -21.30
CA THR A 152 -12.53 26.35 -22.37
C THR A 152 -13.02 27.20 -23.55
N GLN A 153 -14.32 27.55 -23.58
CA GLN A 153 -14.91 28.52 -24.51
C GLN A 153 -14.85 29.99 -24.04
N LYS A 154 -14.40 30.27 -22.81
CA LYS A 154 -14.12 31.66 -22.39
C LYS A 154 -12.83 32.20 -22.99
N SER A 155 -11.87 31.31 -23.26
CA SER A 155 -10.69 31.63 -24.07
C SER A 155 -11.11 31.82 -25.53
N SER A 156 -10.41 32.71 -26.25
CA SER A 156 -10.68 33.02 -27.66
C SER A 156 -10.40 31.86 -28.63
N SER A 157 -9.85 30.75 -28.13
CA SER A 157 -9.72 29.48 -28.83
C SER A 157 -10.19 28.33 -27.95
N PHE A 158 -11.08 27.46 -28.47
CA PHE A 158 -11.42 26.20 -27.80
C PHE A 158 -10.17 25.32 -27.69
N ARG A 159 -9.75 25.03 -26.45
CA ARG A 159 -8.67 24.09 -26.12
C ARG A 159 -9.26 22.84 -25.46
N GLU A 160 -8.71 21.67 -25.80
CA GLU A 160 -9.00 20.42 -25.09
C GLU A 160 -8.04 20.24 -23.91
N LEU A 161 -8.43 19.43 -22.92
CA LEU A 161 -7.59 19.18 -21.75
C LEU A 161 -6.34 18.40 -22.14
N ASP A 162 -5.18 18.84 -21.65
CA ASP A 162 -3.95 18.08 -21.78
C ASP A 162 -3.92 16.88 -20.82
N VAL A 163 -4.51 17.00 -19.62
CA VAL A 163 -4.59 15.89 -18.65
C VAL A 163 -5.87 15.87 -17.81
N VAL A 164 -6.35 14.67 -17.46
CA VAL A 164 -7.38 14.43 -16.42
C VAL A 164 -6.79 13.54 -15.32
N PHE A 165 -6.66 14.07 -14.12
CA PHE A 165 -6.19 13.32 -12.94
C PHE A 165 -7.35 12.59 -12.25
N LEU A 166 -7.17 11.30 -11.97
CA LEU A 166 -8.15 10.40 -11.38
C LEU A 166 -7.58 9.74 -10.12
N GLY A 167 -8.39 9.60 -9.07
CA GLY A 167 -7.91 8.95 -7.85
C GLY A 167 -8.68 9.21 -6.57
N ASP A 168 -7.95 9.20 -5.47
CA ASP A 168 -8.43 9.27 -4.09
C ASP A 168 -8.21 10.64 -3.40
N SER A 169 -7.92 10.68 -2.09
CA SER A 169 -7.64 11.88 -1.30
C SER A 169 -6.33 12.58 -1.68
N ILE A 170 -5.37 11.88 -2.29
CA ILE A 170 -4.13 12.48 -2.81
C ILE A 170 -4.46 13.23 -4.11
N THR A 171 -5.21 12.60 -5.03
CA THR A 171 -5.66 13.28 -6.25
C THR A 171 -6.64 14.41 -5.93
N GLU A 172 -7.58 14.23 -4.98
CA GLU A 172 -8.47 15.31 -4.54
C GLU A 172 -7.69 16.47 -3.86
N GLY A 173 -6.52 16.19 -3.28
CA GLY A 173 -5.66 17.18 -2.66
C GLY A 173 -5.32 18.37 -3.55
N TRP A 174 -5.16 18.13 -4.86
CA TRP A 174 -4.95 19.16 -5.89
C TRP A 174 -6.09 20.18 -6.03
N ARG A 175 -7.33 19.83 -5.66
CA ARG A 175 -8.46 20.78 -5.64
C ARG A 175 -8.54 21.60 -4.36
N GLY A 176 -7.74 21.27 -3.35
CA GLY A 176 -7.90 21.82 -2.02
C GLY A 176 -9.13 21.26 -1.26
N THR A 177 -9.72 20.14 -1.68
CA THR A 177 -10.98 19.63 -1.12
C THR A 177 -10.82 18.29 -0.39
N SER A 178 -11.89 17.87 0.30
CA SER A 178 -12.05 16.50 0.80
C SER A 178 -13.54 16.14 0.80
N PHE A 179 -13.94 15.15 0.00
CA PHE A 179 -15.34 14.88 -0.32
C PHE A 179 -16.06 16.08 -0.95
N GLY A 180 -15.40 16.76 -1.90
CA GLY A 180 -15.92 17.92 -2.64
C GLY A 180 -15.83 19.25 -1.86
N GLU A 181 -15.93 19.20 -0.53
CA GLU A 181 -15.90 20.40 0.32
C GLU A 181 -14.47 20.98 0.45
N PRO A 182 -14.28 22.31 0.41
CA PRO A 182 -12.98 22.95 0.63
C PRO A 182 -12.38 22.67 2.02
N VAL A 183 -11.06 22.48 2.06
CA VAL A 183 -10.29 22.26 3.29
C VAL A 183 -9.16 23.29 3.38
N GLU A 184 -9.11 24.03 4.49
CA GLU A 184 -8.19 25.16 4.72
C GLU A 184 -6.72 24.79 4.47
N HIS A 185 -6.21 23.78 5.17
CA HIS A 185 -4.83 23.30 5.05
C HIS A 185 -4.48 22.65 3.69
N LYS A 186 -5.44 22.57 2.76
CA LYS A 186 -5.20 22.13 1.37
C LYS A 186 -5.31 23.25 0.34
N GLN A 187 -5.67 24.48 0.71
CA GLN A 187 -5.83 25.57 -0.29
C GLN A 187 -4.51 25.94 -0.98
N GLU A 188 -3.38 25.80 -0.30
CA GLU A 188 -2.05 25.98 -0.92
C GLU A 188 -1.76 24.88 -1.97
N ASN A 189 -2.21 23.63 -1.76
CA ASN A 189 -2.08 22.56 -2.76
C ASN A 189 -2.85 22.89 -4.06
N LYS A 190 -3.98 23.59 -3.93
CA LYS A 190 -4.76 24.12 -5.06
C LYS A 190 -3.99 25.22 -5.79
N GLN A 191 -3.30 26.11 -5.08
CA GLN A 191 -2.44 27.13 -5.70
C GLN A 191 -1.25 26.50 -6.45
N ILE A 192 -0.69 25.40 -5.93
CA ILE A 192 0.29 24.59 -6.68
C ILE A 192 -0.34 23.99 -7.94
N PHE A 193 -1.53 23.40 -7.87
CA PHE A 193 -2.19 22.88 -9.07
C PHE A 193 -2.41 23.98 -10.11
N GLU A 194 -2.95 25.13 -9.68
CA GLU A 194 -3.23 26.28 -10.56
C GLU A 194 -1.94 26.86 -11.17
N LYS A 195 -0.81 26.85 -10.45
CA LYS A 195 0.52 27.26 -10.95
C LYS A 195 0.97 26.41 -12.15
N TYR A 196 0.76 25.10 -12.14
CA TYR A 196 1.30 24.17 -13.16
C TYR A 196 0.29 23.73 -14.24
N PHE A 197 -1.01 23.68 -13.92
CA PHE A 197 -2.02 22.98 -14.72
C PHE A 197 -3.31 23.80 -15.02
N ASP A 198 -3.32 25.10 -14.75
CA ASP A 198 -4.44 26.00 -15.06
C ASP A 198 -3.93 27.19 -15.90
N MET A 199 -4.23 27.16 -17.20
CA MET A 199 -3.75 28.16 -18.15
C MET A 199 -4.61 29.45 -18.16
N GLU A 200 -5.77 29.47 -17.50
CA GLU A 200 -6.57 30.69 -17.30
C GLU A 200 -5.99 31.53 -16.14
N LYS A 201 -5.46 30.87 -15.10
CA LYS A 201 -4.91 31.53 -13.90
C LYS A 201 -3.39 31.68 -13.87
N SER A 202 -2.64 30.83 -14.56
CA SER A 202 -1.17 30.83 -14.52
C SER A 202 -0.56 30.98 -15.91
N SER A 203 0.15 32.09 -16.14
CA SER A 203 0.98 32.29 -17.33
C SER A 203 2.24 31.41 -17.36
N THR A 204 2.52 30.63 -16.31
CA THR A 204 3.59 29.63 -16.27
C THR A 204 3.08 28.19 -16.44
N ALA A 205 1.77 27.96 -16.38
CA ALA A 205 1.18 26.67 -16.75
C ALA A 205 1.30 26.45 -18.26
N LYS A 206 1.79 25.27 -18.67
CA LYS A 206 1.93 24.87 -20.08
C LYS A 206 0.82 23.92 -20.54
N MET A 207 0.18 23.25 -19.58
CA MET A 207 -0.80 22.18 -19.74
C MET A 207 -2.10 22.62 -19.07
N GLU A 208 -3.24 22.26 -19.65
CA GLU A 208 -4.56 22.45 -19.03
C GLU A 208 -5.05 21.14 -18.41
N GLY A 209 -5.37 21.15 -17.11
CA GLY A 209 -5.64 19.94 -16.32
C GLY A 209 -6.94 19.95 -15.52
N LEU A 210 -7.65 18.82 -15.48
CA LEU A 210 -8.84 18.60 -14.64
C LEU A 210 -8.58 17.55 -13.55
N VAL A 211 -9.18 17.73 -12.35
CA VAL A 211 -9.02 16.82 -11.20
C VAL A 211 -10.35 16.18 -10.82
N ILE A 212 -10.37 14.85 -10.82
CA ILE A 212 -11.52 13.98 -10.53
C ILE A 212 -11.10 12.93 -9.46
N GLY A 213 -10.80 13.43 -8.26
CA GLY A 213 -10.49 12.64 -7.07
C GLY A 213 -11.61 12.71 -6.01
N ILE A 214 -11.75 11.68 -5.17
CA ILE A 214 -12.59 11.73 -3.96
C ILE A 214 -11.91 11.00 -2.79
N ALA A 215 -11.90 11.62 -1.61
CA ALA A 215 -11.19 11.14 -0.43
C ALA A 215 -11.57 9.73 0.06
N GLY A 216 -10.53 8.95 0.42
CA GLY A 216 -10.69 7.59 0.95
C GLY A 216 -11.20 6.55 -0.06
N ASP A 217 -11.17 6.86 -1.36
CA ASP A 217 -11.58 5.91 -2.39
C ASP A 217 -10.58 4.79 -2.61
N LYS A 218 -11.14 3.60 -2.81
CA LYS A 218 -10.48 2.39 -3.28
C LYS A 218 -10.68 2.21 -4.77
N SER A 219 -9.93 1.28 -5.34
CA SER A 219 -9.99 0.99 -6.78
C SER A 219 -11.41 0.62 -7.26
N PRO A 220 -12.19 -0.22 -6.55
CA PRO A 220 -13.61 -0.46 -6.84
C PRO A 220 -14.53 0.77 -6.76
N ASN A 221 -14.18 1.79 -5.97
CA ASN A 221 -14.99 3.02 -5.87
C ASN A 221 -14.74 3.94 -7.07
N LEU A 222 -13.49 4.09 -7.49
CA LEU A 222 -13.15 4.78 -8.74
C LEU A 222 -13.79 4.06 -9.94
N LEU A 223 -13.68 2.73 -10.02
CA LEU A 223 -14.34 1.92 -11.07
C LEU A 223 -15.83 2.21 -11.19
N TRP A 224 -16.56 2.28 -10.07
CA TRP A 224 -17.97 2.67 -10.06
C TRP A 224 -18.19 4.09 -10.60
N ARG A 225 -17.35 5.06 -10.21
CA ARG A 225 -17.46 6.46 -10.65
C ARG A 225 -17.22 6.65 -12.15
N LEU A 226 -16.27 5.90 -12.72
CA LEU A 226 -16.03 5.86 -14.17
C LEU A 226 -17.31 5.45 -14.90
N GLN A 227 -17.89 4.31 -14.52
CA GLN A 227 -19.11 3.73 -15.09
C GLN A 227 -20.36 4.57 -14.85
N ASN A 228 -20.39 5.40 -13.79
CA ASN A 228 -21.52 6.28 -13.47
C ASN A 228 -21.32 7.72 -13.99
N GLY A 229 -20.39 7.91 -14.93
CA GLY A 229 -20.40 9.05 -15.84
C GLY A 229 -19.54 10.25 -15.43
N GLU A 230 -18.53 10.05 -14.58
CA GLU A 230 -17.45 11.03 -14.38
C GLU A 230 -16.55 11.17 -15.62
N ILE A 231 -16.45 10.11 -16.44
CA ILE A 231 -15.75 10.14 -17.73
C ILE A 231 -16.78 10.03 -18.88
N PRO A 232 -17.53 11.10 -19.19
CA PRO A 232 -18.47 11.08 -20.31
C PRO A 232 -17.73 11.06 -21.65
N LYS A 233 -18.39 10.61 -22.72
CA LYS A 233 -17.84 10.66 -24.09
C LYS A 233 -17.47 12.09 -24.53
N SER A 234 -18.04 13.12 -23.92
CA SER A 234 -17.74 14.54 -24.19
C SER A 234 -16.49 15.10 -23.49
N LEU A 235 -15.99 14.45 -22.43
CA LEU A 235 -14.74 14.82 -21.76
C LEU A 235 -13.58 14.20 -22.53
N ASN A 236 -12.96 14.94 -23.44
CA ASN A 236 -11.76 14.48 -24.15
C ASN A 236 -10.52 15.07 -23.49
N SER A 237 -9.49 14.23 -23.35
CA SER A 237 -8.14 14.62 -22.96
C SER A 237 -7.14 13.65 -23.55
N LYS A 238 -5.93 14.13 -23.80
CA LYS A 238 -4.82 13.32 -24.35
C LYS A 238 -4.30 12.31 -23.32
N VAL A 239 -4.34 12.68 -22.02
CA VAL A 239 -3.79 11.88 -20.93
C VAL A 239 -4.82 11.70 -19.80
N TYR A 240 -5.03 10.46 -19.36
CA TYR A 240 -5.72 10.14 -18.12
C TYR A 240 -4.71 9.63 -17.10
N TRP A 241 -4.53 10.35 -15.99
CA TRP A 241 -3.50 10.11 -14.99
C TRP A 241 -4.11 9.51 -13.73
N VAL A 242 -3.86 8.23 -13.46
CA VAL A 242 -4.52 7.48 -12.39
C VAL A 242 -3.58 7.29 -11.20
N LEU A 243 -4.01 7.72 -10.01
CA LEU A 243 -3.40 7.36 -8.72
C LEU A 243 -4.50 6.86 -7.78
N ILE A 244 -4.61 5.55 -7.62
CA ILE A 244 -5.62 4.87 -6.80
C ILE A 244 -5.02 3.61 -6.18
N GLY A 245 -5.56 3.17 -5.04
CA GLY A 245 -5.24 1.88 -4.42
C GLY A 245 -4.55 1.95 -3.05
N THR A 246 -4.08 3.13 -2.62
CA THR A 246 -3.48 3.26 -1.26
C THR A 246 -4.50 3.00 -0.16
N ASN A 247 -5.78 3.25 -0.42
CA ASN A 247 -6.86 3.01 0.55
C ASN A 247 -7.29 1.54 0.63
N ASP A 248 -6.89 0.71 -0.34
CA ASP A 248 -7.05 -0.75 -0.29
C ASP A 248 -6.06 -1.43 0.67
N PHE A 249 -5.25 -0.64 1.41
CA PHE A 249 -4.41 -1.11 2.53
C PHE A 249 -4.86 -0.60 3.91
N LEU A 250 -5.96 0.14 4.02
CA LEU A 250 -6.39 0.76 5.28
C LEU A 250 -6.75 -0.28 6.36
N LYS A 251 -6.41 0.03 7.61
CA LYS A 251 -6.74 -0.82 8.76
C LYS A 251 -8.05 -0.41 9.42
N GLU A 252 -8.40 0.85 9.28
CA GLU A 252 -9.48 1.56 9.98
C GLU A 252 -10.86 0.98 9.67
N ASP A 253 -11.05 0.43 8.46
CA ASP A 253 -12.26 -0.28 8.02
C ASP A 253 -12.03 -1.79 7.77
N LEU A 254 -10.88 -2.31 8.24
CA LEU A 254 -10.38 -3.69 8.09
C LEU A 254 -10.00 -4.10 6.65
N SER A 255 -9.88 -3.16 5.71
CA SER A 255 -9.46 -3.45 4.32
C SER A 255 -7.94 -3.56 4.16
N GLN A 256 -7.32 -4.42 4.97
CA GLN A 256 -5.87 -4.69 4.88
C GLN A 256 -5.61 -5.69 3.75
N CYS A 257 -5.78 -5.29 2.48
CA CYS A 257 -5.74 -6.19 1.35
C CYS A 257 -4.32 -6.52 0.88
N SER A 258 -4.21 -7.61 0.13
CA SER A 258 -2.96 -8.01 -0.50
C SER A 258 -2.57 -7.10 -1.67
N GLU A 259 -1.27 -7.07 -1.93
CA GLU A 259 -0.68 -6.53 -3.15
C GLU A 259 -1.36 -7.07 -4.43
N GLU A 260 -1.82 -8.33 -4.44
CA GLU A 260 -2.51 -8.95 -5.58
C GLU A 260 -3.93 -8.39 -5.76
N VAL A 261 -4.70 -8.21 -4.67
CA VAL A 261 -6.02 -7.53 -4.70
C VAL A 261 -5.87 -6.07 -5.13
N VAL A 262 -4.87 -5.34 -4.59
CA VAL A 262 -4.67 -3.93 -4.91
C VAL A 262 -4.25 -3.74 -6.37
N PHE A 263 -3.31 -4.55 -6.88
CA PHE A 263 -2.94 -4.51 -8.30
C PHE A 263 -4.16 -4.78 -9.19
N MET A 264 -4.90 -5.87 -8.96
CA MET A 264 -6.03 -6.27 -9.82
C MET A 264 -7.14 -5.20 -9.83
N GLY A 265 -7.31 -4.47 -8.72
CA GLY A 265 -8.23 -3.33 -8.66
C GLY A 265 -7.76 -2.14 -9.53
N ILE A 266 -6.46 -1.83 -9.53
CA ILE A 266 -5.89 -0.76 -10.35
C ILE A 266 -5.92 -1.14 -11.84
N GLU A 267 -5.53 -2.37 -12.16
CA GLU A 267 -5.61 -2.97 -13.50
C GLU A 267 -7.03 -2.91 -14.06
N ARG A 268 -8.04 -3.31 -13.27
CA ARG A 268 -9.46 -3.23 -13.66
C ARG A 268 -9.91 -1.78 -13.92
N VAL A 269 -9.41 -0.81 -13.15
CA VAL A 269 -9.67 0.64 -13.38
C VAL A 269 -9.03 1.13 -14.69
N VAL A 270 -7.80 0.70 -14.98
CA VAL A 270 -7.09 1.05 -16.22
C VAL A 270 -7.80 0.45 -17.44
N ALA A 271 -8.23 -0.81 -17.37
CA ALA A 271 -8.99 -1.44 -18.45
C ALA A 271 -10.36 -0.78 -18.70
N GLU A 272 -11.02 -0.25 -17.66
CA GLU A 272 -12.23 0.57 -17.83
C GLU A 272 -11.92 1.88 -18.60
N LEU A 273 -10.80 2.53 -18.31
CA LEU A 273 -10.37 3.73 -19.02
C LEU A 273 -10.00 3.45 -20.47
N GLN A 274 -9.36 2.31 -20.77
CA GLN A 274 -9.10 1.88 -22.15
C GLN A 274 -10.40 1.66 -22.95
N ILE A 275 -11.47 1.17 -22.32
CA ILE A 275 -12.79 1.04 -22.94
C ILE A 275 -13.48 2.40 -23.15
N LEU A 276 -13.39 3.29 -22.16
CA LEU A 276 -14.03 4.62 -22.21
C LEU A 276 -13.28 5.63 -23.10
N LYS A 277 -11.96 5.44 -23.28
CA LYS A 277 -11.01 6.36 -23.92
C LYS A 277 -9.88 5.59 -24.64
N PRO A 278 -10.18 4.78 -25.67
CA PRO A 278 -9.20 3.93 -26.35
C PRO A 278 -8.03 4.70 -27.01
N ASP A 279 -8.31 5.93 -27.48
CA ASP A 279 -7.36 6.78 -28.20
C ASP A 279 -6.46 7.62 -27.28
N ALA A 280 -6.63 7.52 -25.95
CA ALA A 280 -5.90 8.34 -24.97
C ALA A 280 -4.73 7.58 -24.32
N THR A 281 -3.66 8.30 -23.97
CA THR A 281 -2.59 7.75 -23.14
C THR A 281 -3.08 7.63 -21.69
N ILE A 282 -2.90 6.47 -21.05
CA ILE A 282 -3.23 6.31 -19.63
C ILE A 282 -1.93 6.22 -18.83
N VAL A 283 -1.68 7.22 -17.98
CA VAL A 283 -0.57 7.20 -17.04
C VAL A 283 -1.00 6.49 -15.76
N VAL A 284 -0.30 5.41 -15.44
CA VAL A 284 -0.49 4.65 -14.20
C VAL A 284 0.57 5.11 -13.21
N ASN A 285 0.16 5.92 -12.24
CA ASN A 285 1.02 6.39 -11.17
C ASN A 285 1.22 5.24 -10.17
N GLY A 286 2.47 4.83 -9.95
CA GLY A 286 2.83 3.95 -8.84
C GLY A 286 2.33 4.53 -7.51
N LEU A 287 1.85 3.68 -6.62
CA LEU A 287 1.38 4.08 -5.30
C LEU A 287 2.46 4.84 -4.56
N LEU A 288 2.13 6.03 -4.04
CA LEU A 288 3.10 6.84 -3.30
C LEU A 288 3.51 6.13 -1.99
N PRO A 289 4.78 6.28 -1.56
CA PRO A 289 5.26 5.71 -0.30
C PRO A 289 4.42 6.14 0.89
N ARG A 290 4.12 5.21 1.81
CA ARG A 290 3.45 5.50 3.09
C ARG A 290 3.98 4.64 4.23
N SER A 291 3.81 5.11 5.46
CA SER A 291 4.11 4.32 6.67
C SER A 291 2.84 3.82 7.37
N ASP A 292 2.86 2.56 7.82
CA ASP A 292 1.90 2.00 8.78
C ASP A 292 2.54 1.70 10.16
N ILE A 293 3.76 2.18 10.40
CA ILE A 293 4.62 1.70 11.51
C ILE A 293 4.35 2.47 12.83
N GLY A 294 3.07 2.67 13.16
CA GLY A 294 2.61 3.25 14.41
C GLY A 294 3.03 4.72 14.62
N ARG A 295 3.08 5.18 15.87
CA ARG A 295 3.37 6.59 16.22
C ARG A 295 4.88 6.94 16.19
N GLY A 296 5.62 6.40 15.22
CA GLY A 296 7.00 6.79 14.95
C GLY A 296 7.05 8.12 14.21
N LYS A 297 7.53 9.19 14.87
CA LYS A 297 7.73 10.52 14.23
C LYS A 297 8.83 10.56 13.17
N ASP A 298 9.52 9.44 12.95
CA ASP A 298 10.66 9.32 12.04
C ASP A 298 10.26 8.82 10.63
N GLY A 299 8.97 8.56 10.36
CA GLY A 299 8.47 8.26 9.01
C GLY A 299 9.01 6.96 8.39
N ARG A 300 9.54 6.03 9.20
CA ARG A 300 10.11 4.75 8.74
C ARG A 300 9.16 3.99 7.82
N LEU A 301 9.70 3.42 6.75
CA LEU A 301 8.93 2.71 5.74
C LEU A 301 8.90 1.17 5.93
N TYR A 302 9.93 0.59 6.56
CA TYR A 302 10.09 -0.86 6.67
C TYR A 302 10.38 -1.29 8.11
N LYS A 303 9.89 -2.48 8.49
CA LYS A 303 10.14 -3.09 9.80
C LYS A 303 10.72 -4.49 9.63
N GLN A 304 11.70 -4.86 10.45
CA GLN A 304 12.20 -6.23 10.46
C GLN A 304 11.13 -7.20 10.96
N ASN A 305 11.07 -8.39 10.35
CA ASN A 305 10.18 -9.50 10.72
C ASN A 305 8.66 -9.18 10.67
N LYS A 306 8.25 -8.12 9.96
CA LYS A 306 6.84 -7.81 9.67
C LYS A 306 6.73 -7.15 8.30
N LYS A 307 5.89 -7.68 7.42
CA LYS A 307 5.51 -7.03 6.15
C LYS A 307 4.78 -5.71 6.45
N THR A 308 5.29 -4.60 5.96
CA THR A 308 4.65 -3.27 6.08
C THR A 308 3.74 -2.99 4.89
N VAL A 309 3.00 -1.89 4.93
CA VAL A 309 2.27 -1.41 3.74
C VAL A 309 3.26 -1.00 2.64
N MET A 310 4.46 -0.51 2.99
CA MET A 310 5.50 -0.23 1.98
C MET A 310 6.03 -1.50 1.31
N ASP A 311 6.16 -2.63 2.01
CA ASP A 311 6.56 -3.90 1.38
C ASP A 311 5.54 -4.35 0.30
N ALA A 312 4.24 -4.06 0.51
CA ALA A 312 3.22 -4.30 -0.49
C ALA A 312 3.23 -3.25 -1.61
N ILE A 313 3.47 -1.97 -1.31
CA ILE A 313 3.59 -0.90 -2.32
C ILE A 313 4.80 -1.12 -3.23
N ASP A 314 5.97 -1.47 -2.70
CA ASP A 314 7.14 -1.88 -3.51
C ASP A 314 6.76 -3.00 -4.50
N THR A 315 5.91 -3.92 -4.06
CA THR A 315 5.43 -5.05 -4.88
C THR A 315 4.42 -4.58 -5.93
N VAL A 316 3.34 -3.88 -5.55
CA VAL A 316 2.35 -3.32 -6.48
C VAL A 316 3.03 -2.45 -7.54
N ASN A 317 3.96 -1.56 -7.15
CA ASN A 317 4.65 -0.67 -8.07
C ASN A 317 5.54 -1.41 -9.07
N HIS A 318 6.20 -2.50 -8.67
CA HIS A 318 6.93 -3.37 -9.59
C HIS A 318 6.00 -4.02 -10.62
N LEU A 319 4.84 -4.53 -10.17
CA LEU A 319 3.89 -5.25 -11.01
C LEU A 319 3.14 -4.28 -11.96
N LEU A 320 2.75 -3.10 -11.49
CA LEU A 320 2.20 -2.02 -12.34
C LEU A 320 3.19 -1.58 -13.41
N LYS A 321 4.50 -1.58 -13.12
CA LYS A 321 5.52 -1.33 -14.15
C LYS A 321 5.57 -2.45 -15.18
N GLU A 322 5.69 -3.72 -14.76
CA GLU A 322 5.70 -4.86 -15.70
C GLU A 322 4.44 -4.84 -16.59
N TYR A 323 3.26 -4.60 -16.01
CA TYR A 323 1.99 -4.44 -16.74
C TYR A 323 2.02 -3.31 -17.77
N CYS A 324 2.49 -2.10 -17.41
CA CYS A 324 2.56 -0.99 -18.38
C CYS A 324 3.61 -1.21 -19.47
N ASP A 325 4.75 -1.84 -19.14
CA ASP A 325 5.81 -2.15 -20.11
C ASP A 325 5.30 -3.07 -21.25
N GLU A 326 4.27 -3.89 -21.00
CA GLU A 326 3.67 -4.80 -21.99
C GLU A 326 2.51 -4.16 -22.82
N HIS A 327 2.02 -2.96 -22.47
CA HIS A 327 0.81 -2.37 -23.08
C HIS A 327 1.03 -0.97 -23.70
N LYS A 328 0.99 -0.89 -25.04
CA LYS A 328 1.40 0.28 -25.85
C LYS A 328 0.82 1.66 -25.47
N ASN A 329 -0.41 1.73 -24.96
CA ASN A 329 -1.09 3.00 -24.61
C ASN A 329 -0.99 3.32 -23.10
N LEU A 330 -0.31 2.48 -22.32
CA LEU A 330 -0.09 2.68 -20.89
C LEU A 330 1.31 3.22 -20.63
N VAL A 331 1.42 4.14 -19.67
CA VAL A 331 2.70 4.73 -19.26
C VAL A 331 2.82 4.64 -17.75
N TYR A 332 3.78 3.84 -17.27
CA TYR A 332 4.09 3.81 -15.84
C TYR A 332 4.82 5.08 -15.41
N PHE A 333 4.46 5.60 -14.22
CA PHE A 333 5.14 6.72 -13.60
C PHE A 333 5.44 6.44 -12.12
N ASP A 334 6.71 6.58 -11.72
CA ASP A 334 7.13 6.49 -10.33
C ASP A 334 7.47 7.88 -9.74
N ALA A 335 6.95 8.16 -8.55
CA ALA A 335 7.27 9.34 -7.73
C ALA A 335 7.87 8.97 -6.36
N SER A 336 8.21 7.71 -6.12
CA SER A 336 8.74 7.23 -4.83
C SER A 336 10.03 7.94 -4.42
N ASP A 337 10.86 8.30 -5.39
CA ASP A 337 12.09 9.09 -5.24
C ASP A 337 11.88 10.51 -4.70
N ILE A 338 10.69 11.10 -4.89
CA ILE A 338 10.35 12.41 -4.30
C ILE A 338 10.21 12.27 -2.79
N PHE A 339 9.57 11.20 -2.32
CA PHE A 339 9.07 11.06 -0.96
C PHE A 339 9.94 10.18 -0.05
N ILE A 340 10.94 9.48 -0.58
CA ILE A 340 11.85 8.63 0.20
C ILE A 340 13.20 9.33 0.39
N ASP A 341 13.63 9.44 1.65
CA ASP A 341 14.99 9.81 2.06
C ASP A 341 15.59 8.65 2.88
N SER A 342 16.86 8.72 3.29
CA SER A 342 17.50 7.63 4.05
C SER A 342 18.48 8.11 5.12
N ASP A 343 18.30 7.61 6.35
CA ASP A 343 19.24 7.84 7.46
C ASP A 343 19.80 6.51 7.99
N SER A 344 21.13 6.40 7.95
CA SER A 344 21.92 5.31 8.52
C SER A 344 21.67 5.03 10.01
N LYS A 345 21.14 6.00 10.77
CA LYS A 345 20.73 5.82 12.18
C LYS A 345 19.43 5.02 12.32
N LEU A 346 18.60 4.98 11.27
CA LEU A 346 17.35 4.20 11.28
C LEU A 346 17.63 2.72 10.96
N GLY A 347 18.61 2.42 10.11
CA GLY A 347 18.98 1.04 9.76
C GLY A 347 20.01 0.95 8.62
N ARG A 348 19.95 -0.15 7.86
CA ARG A 348 20.76 -0.38 6.65
C ARG A 348 19.89 -0.93 5.51
N GLY A 349 20.28 -0.67 4.27
CA GLY A 349 19.50 -1.08 3.09
C GLY A 349 18.12 -0.44 3.13
N LYS A 350 17.05 -1.18 2.79
CA LYS A 350 15.69 -0.61 2.88
C LYS A 350 15.29 -0.14 4.29
N PHE A 351 15.88 -0.69 5.36
CA PHE A 351 15.58 -0.29 6.73
C PHE A 351 16.15 1.09 7.15
N SER A 352 16.96 1.76 6.32
CA SER A 352 17.28 3.18 6.51
C SER A 352 16.31 4.14 5.82
N LYS A 353 15.42 3.64 4.94
CA LYS A 353 14.46 4.48 4.20
C LYS A 353 13.34 5.00 5.10
N TYR A 354 13.01 6.28 4.94
CA TYR A 354 11.92 6.97 5.64
C TYR A 354 11.28 8.05 4.76
N ILE A 355 10.09 8.51 5.15
CA ILE A 355 9.42 9.66 4.54
C ILE A 355 9.78 10.94 5.32
N PRO A 356 10.36 11.97 4.68
CA PRO A 356 10.56 13.25 5.34
C PRO A 356 9.23 13.94 5.66
N PHE A 357 9.01 14.23 6.95
CA PHE A 357 7.88 15.00 7.47
C PHE A 357 7.55 16.28 6.66
N LYS A 358 8.58 16.97 6.15
CA LYS A 358 8.48 18.16 5.29
C LYS A 358 7.75 17.91 3.95
N LEU A 359 7.58 16.66 3.53
CA LEU A 359 6.98 16.22 2.27
C LEU A 359 5.68 15.45 2.46
N MET A 360 5.54 14.69 3.55
CA MET A 360 4.26 14.13 4.04
C MET A 360 4.28 14.13 5.57
N GLU A 361 3.48 14.98 6.21
CA GLU A 361 3.48 15.14 7.68
C GLU A 361 2.89 13.90 8.38
N ASP A 362 1.82 13.34 7.82
CA ASP A 362 1.14 12.12 8.31
C ASP A 362 1.75 10.82 7.75
N SER A 363 2.83 10.91 6.97
CA SER A 363 3.43 9.79 6.21
C SER A 363 2.47 9.10 5.22
N LEU A 364 1.51 9.85 4.64
CA LEU A 364 0.60 9.40 3.59
C LEU A 364 0.26 10.49 2.55
N HIS A 365 -0.19 11.67 2.99
CA HIS A 365 -0.62 12.75 2.12
C HIS A 365 0.52 13.75 1.89
N PRO A 366 0.80 14.17 0.65
CA PRO A 366 1.79 15.21 0.39
C PRO A 366 1.45 16.53 1.12
N THR A 367 2.47 17.20 1.65
CA THR A 367 2.40 18.61 2.08
C THR A 367 2.37 19.51 0.84
N VAL A 368 2.18 20.82 1.00
CA VAL A 368 2.35 21.83 -0.08
C VAL A 368 3.66 21.62 -0.83
N LYS A 369 4.76 21.38 -0.10
CA LYS A 369 6.08 21.10 -0.67
C LYS A 369 6.16 19.73 -1.34
N GLY A 370 5.45 18.72 -0.82
CA GLY A 370 5.29 17.43 -1.47
C GLY A 370 4.56 17.56 -2.82
N TYR A 371 3.43 18.28 -2.85
CA TYR A 371 2.68 18.57 -4.06
C TYR A 371 3.48 19.41 -5.07
N GLU A 372 4.27 20.41 -4.64
CA GLU A 372 5.12 21.16 -5.56
C GLU A 372 6.13 20.26 -6.28
N LYS A 373 6.84 19.39 -5.54
CA LYS A 373 7.78 18.44 -6.16
C LYS A 373 7.09 17.38 -7.03
N PHE A 374 5.86 16.99 -6.66
CA PHE A 374 5.06 16.07 -7.45
C PHE A 374 4.63 16.73 -8.77
N ALA A 375 4.17 17.99 -8.74
CA ALA A 375 3.81 18.77 -9.92
C ALA A 375 5.00 19.01 -10.86
N GLU A 376 6.19 19.32 -10.31
CA GLU A 376 7.45 19.40 -11.07
C GLU A 376 7.68 18.12 -11.90
N LYS A 377 7.60 16.94 -11.26
CA LYS A 377 7.87 15.66 -11.92
C LYS A 377 6.74 15.20 -12.86
N ILE A 378 5.49 15.47 -12.52
CA ILE A 378 4.33 15.26 -13.42
C ILE A 378 4.51 16.10 -14.70
N THR A 379 4.83 17.39 -14.57
CA THR A 379 4.97 18.32 -15.70
C THR A 379 6.06 17.84 -16.68
N ILE A 380 7.21 17.40 -16.17
CA ILE A 380 8.28 16.81 -17.01
C ILE A 380 7.76 15.58 -17.77
N LYS A 381 7.08 14.64 -17.11
CA LYS A 381 6.54 13.44 -17.76
C LYS A 381 5.44 13.76 -18.78
N LEU A 382 4.61 14.77 -18.53
CA LEU A 382 3.62 15.24 -19.50
C LEU A 382 4.29 15.90 -20.71
N GLU A 383 5.35 16.69 -20.53
CA GLU A 383 6.12 17.26 -21.66
C GLU A 383 6.74 16.17 -22.55
N GLU A 384 7.23 15.06 -21.96
CA GLU A 384 7.66 13.88 -22.71
C GLU A 384 6.50 13.25 -23.52
N ILE A 385 5.40 12.86 -22.85
CA ILE A 385 4.25 12.20 -23.49
C ILE A 385 3.63 13.06 -24.61
N MET A 386 3.51 14.37 -24.38
CA MET A 386 2.97 15.30 -25.39
C MET A 386 3.84 15.40 -26.62
N LYS A 387 5.17 15.34 -26.45
CA LYS A 387 6.12 15.36 -27.56
C LYS A 387 6.07 14.06 -28.36
N ASP A 388 6.03 12.91 -27.68
CA ASP A 388 5.98 11.61 -28.34
C ASP A 388 4.66 11.41 -29.10
N ASN A 389 3.53 11.83 -28.52
CA ASN A 389 2.22 11.82 -29.18
C ASN A 389 2.16 12.74 -30.43
N LEU A 390 2.93 13.83 -30.46
CA LEU A 390 3.07 14.68 -31.67
C LEU A 390 3.89 13.98 -32.76
N LEU A 391 4.94 13.24 -32.42
CA LEU A 391 5.79 12.51 -33.37
C LEU A 391 5.10 11.29 -33.99
N VAL A 392 4.06 10.74 -33.35
CA VAL A 392 3.22 9.66 -33.89
C VAL A 392 2.11 10.18 -34.81
N ALA A 393 1.82 11.50 -34.77
CA ALA A 393 0.77 12.15 -35.56
C ALA A 393 1.28 12.80 -36.87
N THR A 394 2.56 12.67 -37.20
CA THR A 394 3.25 13.26 -38.37
C THR A 394 3.87 12.21 -39.27
#